data_AF-A0A6N2ZRB1-F1
#
_entry.id   AF-A0A6N2ZRB1-F1
#
_cell.length_a   1.000
_cell.length_b   1.000
_cell.length_c   1.000
_cell.angle_alpha   90.00
_cell.angle_beta   90.00
_cell.angle_gamma   90.00
#
_symmetry.space_group_name_H-M   'P 1'
#
loop_
_entity.id
_entity.type
_entity.pdbx_description
1 polymer ?
#
loop_
_entity_poly.entity_id
_entity_poly.type
_entity_poly.pdbx_seq_one_letter_code
_entity_poly.pdbx_strand_id
1 'polypeptide(L)'
;MNIPPNLISTVKKSYQSVRVANFHPTGVLATRVLVLTMLVPILLVVVEYIMVFIQGYVSDDMNKLINVGINIIDHIFIPSVLTALVGFLALWIDKDGNGVPDQLEKEDKR
;
A
#
# COMPACT_ATOMS: atom_id res chain seq x y z
N MET A 1 21.88 -35.41 5.34
CA MET A 1 21.03 -34.57 6.21
C MET A 1 19.60 -35.06 6.08
N ASN A 2 19.05 -35.66 7.14
CA ASN A 2 17.75 -36.34 7.12
C ASN A 2 16.65 -35.29 7.39
N ILE A 3 16.11 -34.67 6.34
CA ILE A 3 14.98 -33.74 6.48
C ILE A 3 13.78 -34.59 6.91
N PRO A 4 13.23 -34.38 8.11
CA PRO A 4 12.20 -35.25 8.64
C PRO A 4 10.97 -35.25 7.70
N PRO A 5 10.38 -36.41 7.40
CA PRO A 5 9.26 -36.53 6.45
C PRO A 5 8.04 -35.70 6.83
N ASN A 6 7.94 -35.30 8.11
CA ASN A 6 6.92 -34.41 8.64
C ASN A 6 7.01 -32.98 8.08
N LEU A 7 8.21 -32.48 7.78
CA LEU A 7 8.39 -31.16 7.17
C LEU A 7 7.92 -31.16 5.71
N ILE A 8 8.23 -32.22 4.97
CA ILE A 8 7.84 -32.37 3.56
C ILE A 8 6.32 -32.56 3.44
N SER A 9 5.70 -33.35 4.33
CA SER A 9 4.25 -33.55 4.34
C SER A 9 3.47 -32.30 4.79
N THR A 10 4.06 -31.49 5.69
CA THR A 10 3.50 -30.20 6.12
C THR A 10 3.55 -29.19 4.99
N VAL A 11 4.69 -29.03 4.31
CA VAL A 11 4.82 -28.14 3.14
C VAL A 11 3.89 -28.57 2.02
N LYS A 12 3.75 -29.87 1.74
CA LYS A 12 2.84 -30.39 0.72
C LYS A 12 1.37 -30.14 1.09
N LYS A 13 0.99 -30.30 2.37
CA LYS A 13 -0.34 -29.93 2.88
C LYS A 13 -0.57 -28.43 2.82
N SER A 14 0.39 -27.60 3.18
CA SER A 14 0.28 -26.14 3.09
C SER A 14 0.09 -25.67 1.65
N TYR A 15 0.85 -26.20 0.69
CA TYR A 15 0.67 -25.91 -0.73
C TYR A 15 -0.69 -26.37 -1.25
N GLN A 16 -1.14 -27.55 -0.84
CA GLN A 16 -2.43 -28.07 -1.23
C GLN A 16 -3.58 -27.32 -0.54
N SER A 17 -3.42 -26.85 0.70
CA SER A 17 -4.39 -25.99 1.40
C SER A 17 -4.47 -24.60 0.79
N VAL A 18 -3.34 -24.05 0.33
CA VAL A 18 -3.29 -22.77 -0.40
C VAL A 18 -3.93 -22.92 -1.79
N ARG A 19 -3.84 -24.09 -2.43
CA ARG A 19 -4.47 -24.36 -3.73
C ARG A 19 -5.94 -24.79 -3.65
N VAL A 20 -6.35 -25.43 -2.53
CA VAL A 20 -7.72 -25.90 -2.27
C VAL A 20 -8.57 -24.82 -1.59
N ALA A 21 -7.94 -23.88 -0.88
CA ALA A 21 -8.53 -22.58 -0.65
C ALA A 21 -8.64 -21.90 -2.02
N ASN A 22 -9.85 -21.91 -2.56
CA ASN A 22 -10.23 -21.19 -3.75
C ASN A 22 -9.91 -19.70 -3.51
N PHE A 23 -8.65 -19.27 -3.77
CA PHE A 23 -8.17 -17.90 -3.67
C PHE A 23 -8.95 -17.09 -4.68
N HIS A 24 -10.18 -16.75 -4.33
CA HIS A 24 -10.76 -15.51 -4.76
C HIS A 24 -9.84 -14.48 -4.11
N PRO A 25 -9.08 -13.69 -4.88
CA PRO A 25 -8.36 -12.57 -4.30
C PRO A 25 -9.43 -11.66 -3.72
N THR A 26 -9.77 -11.88 -2.45
CA THR A 26 -10.65 -11.00 -1.70
C THR A 26 -10.03 -9.62 -1.85
N GLY A 27 -10.80 -8.63 -2.32
CA GLY A 27 -10.28 -7.29 -2.63
C GLY A 27 -9.35 -6.77 -1.53
N VAL A 28 -9.67 -7.07 -0.26
CA VAL A 28 -8.85 -6.79 0.92
C VAL A 28 -7.38 -7.24 0.82
N LEU A 29 -7.10 -8.43 0.29
CA LEU A 29 -5.72 -8.95 0.18
C LEU A 29 -4.95 -8.22 -0.93
N ALA A 30 -5.60 -7.93 -2.05
CA ALA A 30 -5.03 -7.10 -3.12
C ALA A 30 -4.79 -5.66 -2.66
N THR A 31 -5.74 -5.05 -1.95
CA THR A 31 -5.60 -3.71 -1.37
C THR A 31 -4.46 -3.65 -0.36
N ARG A 32 -4.31 -4.68 0.50
CA ARG A 32 -3.19 -4.75 1.46
C ARG A 32 -1.82 -4.86 0.77
N VAL A 33 -1.71 -5.65 -0.28
CA VAL A 33 -0.47 -5.75 -1.07
C VAL A 33 -0.16 -4.42 -1.76
N LEU A 34 -1.18 -3.76 -2.32
CA LEU A 34 -1.02 -2.45 -2.96
C LEU A 34 -0.56 -1.38 -1.95
N VAL A 35 -1.16 -1.33 -0.76
CA VAL A 35 -0.72 -0.43 0.32
C VAL A 35 0.72 -0.72 0.74
N LEU A 36 1.11 -2.01 0.86
CA LEU A 36 2.49 -2.38 1.16
C LEU A 36 3.46 -1.89 0.09
N THR A 37 3.12 -2.02 -1.20
CA THR A 37 3.97 -1.50 -2.30
C THR A 37 4.10 0.01 -2.28
N MET A 38 3.05 0.74 -1.87
CA MET A 38 3.09 2.18 -1.72
C MET A 38 3.90 2.65 -0.50
N LEU A 39 4.05 1.82 0.54
CA LEU A 39 4.89 2.16 1.71
C LEU A 39 6.40 2.04 1.43
N VAL A 40 6.81 1.22 0.45
CA VAL A 40 8.23 0.99 0.12
C VAL A 40 8.99 2.30 -0.22
N PRO A 41 8.48 3.19 -1.10
CA PRO A 41 9.10 4.48 -1.38
C PRO A 41 9.34 5.34 -0.14
N ILE A 42 8.35 5.44 0.75
CA ILE A 42 8.47 6.21 2.00
C ILE A 42 9.61 5.65 2.86
N LEU A 43 9.66 4.32 3.01
CA LEU A 43 10.65 3.67 3.86
C LEU A 43 12.07 3.89 3.32
N LEU A 44 12.26 3.84 1.99
CA LEU A 44 13.56 4.12 1.36
C LEU A 44 14.04 5.56 1.65
N VAL A 45 13.17 6.55 1.46
CA VAL A 45 13.56 7.96 1.69
C VAL A 45 13.83 8.25 3.16
N VAL A 46 13.06 7.67 4.09
CA VAL A 46 13.32 7.84 5.53
C VAL A 46 14.68 7.29 5.91
N VAL A 47 15.05 6.12 5.37
CA VAL A 47 16.36 5.51 5.61
C VAL A 47 17.50 6.34 5.01
N GLU A 48 17.34 6.85 3.79
CA GLU A 48 18.30 7.76 3.15
C GLU A 48 18.46 9.07 3.93
N TYR A 49 17.35 9.64 4.39
CA TYR A 49 17.35 10.86 5.20
C TYR A 49 18.11 10.65 6.53
N ILE A 50 17.87 9.54 7.23
CA ILE A 50 18.59 9.20 8.46
C ILE A 50 20.09 8.98 8.18
N MET A 51 20.45 8.31 7.09
CA MET A 51 21.85 8.12 6.71
C MET A 51 22.57 9.45 6.46
N VAL A 52 21.92 10.38 5.75
CA VAL A 52 22.45 11.71 5.50
C VAL A 52 22.60 12.50 6.81
N PHE A 53 21.63 12.38 7.71
CA PHE A 53 21.66 13.07 9.00
C PHE A 53 22.81 12.58 9.90
N ILE A 54 23.08 11.27 9.93
CA ILE A 54 24.18 10.69 10.70
C ILE A 54 25.55 11.08 10.12
N GLN A 55 25.66 11.23 8.80
CA GLN A 55 26.94 11.54 8.14
C GLN A 55 27.39 13.00 8.31
N GLY A 56 26.50 13.92 8.72
CA GLY A 56 26.85 15.29 9.11
C GLY A 56 27.35 16.21 7.98
N TYR A 57 27.55 15.68 6.77
CA TYR A 57 27.87 16.41 5.55
C TYR A 57 27.01 15.85 4.42
N VAL A 58 26.29 16.74 3.72
CA VAL A 58 25.50 16.34 2.56
C VAL A 58 26.38 16.51 1.33
N SER A 59 26.84 15.41 0.74
CA SER A 59 27.47 15.48 -0.59
C SER A 59 26.40 15.85 -1.63
N ASP A 60 26.78 16.53 -2.71
CA ASP A 60 25.85 16.98 -3.74
C ASP A 60 25.04 15.82 -4.35
N ASP A 61 25.64 14.63 -4.45
CA ASP A 61 24.98 13.41 -4.90
C ASP A 61 23.90 12.92 -3.93
N MET A 62 24.13 13.00 -2.62
CA MET A 62 23.12 12.64 -1.61
C MET A 62 21.99 13.67 -1.54
N ASN A 63 22.29 14.95 -1.69
CA ASN A 63 21.27 15.99 -1.81
C ASN A 63 20.36 15.73 -3.02
N LYS A 64 20.96 15.33 -4.14
CA LYS A 64 20.21 14.96 -5.35
C LYS A 64 19.37 13.71 -5.15
N LEU A 65 19.91 12.69 -4.47
CA LEU A 65 19.19 11.46 -4.12
C LEU A 65 17.97 11.77 -3.23
N ILE A 66 18.14 12.56 -2.18
CA ILE A 66 17.06 13.01 -1.30
C ILE A 66 16.00 13.81 -2.08
N ASN A 67 16.41 14.77 -2.90
CA ASN A 67 15.48 15.60 -3.68
C ASN A 67 14.68 14.77 -4.69
N VAL A 68 15.32 13.83 -5.38
CA VAL A 68 14.63 12.91 -6.29
C VAL A 68 13.71 11.97 -5.51
N GLY A 69 14.16 11.46 -4.36
CA GLY A 69 13.37 10.62 -3.46
C GLY A 69 12.10 11.32 -2.97
N ILE A 70 12.21 12.57 -2.49
CA ILE A 70 11.07 13.40 -2.08
C ILE A 70 10.15 13.66 -3.28
N ASN A 71 10.70 13.98 -4.46
CA ASN A 71 9.89 14.23 -5.65
C ASN A 71 9.09 13.00 -6.10
N ILE A 72 9.67 11.80 -5.96
CA ILE A 72 8.98 10.53 -6.22
C ILE A 72 7.86 10.30 -5.20
N ILE A 73 8.11 10.54 -3.91
CA ILE A 73 7.07 10.42 -2.87
C ILE A 73 5.92 11.38 -3.16
N ASP A 74 6.21 12.66 -3.39
CA ASP A 74 5.18 13.69 -3.59
C ASP A 74 4.30 13.37 -4.81
N HIS A 75 4.88 12.92 -5.92
CA HIS A 75 4.10 12.58 -7.11
C HIS A 75 3.20 11.34 -6.93
N ILE A 76 3.58 10.40 -6.06
CA ILE A 76 2.78 9.19 -5.81
C ILE A 76 1.74 9.43 -4.71
N PHE A 77 2.14 10.09 -3.62
CA PHE A 77 1.33 10.26 -2.41
C PHE A 77 0.37 11.43 -2.48
N ILE A 78 0.76 12.59 -3.02
CA ILE A 78 -0.13 13.77 -3.00
C ILE A 78 -1.43 13.48 -3.74
N PRO A 79 -1.43 12.94 -4.99
CA PRO A 79 -2.67 12.61 -5.68
C PRO A 79 -3.43 11.50 -4.96
N SER A 80 -2.76 10.43 -4.52
CA SER A 80 -3.42 9.29 -3.86
C SER A 80 -4.08 9.68 -2.53
N VAL A 81 -3.39 10.45 -1.69
CA VAL A 81 -3.89 10.91 -0.39
C VAL A 81 -5.01 11.92 -0.59
N LEU A 82 -4.86 12.86 -1.53
CA LEU A 82 -5.91 13.82 -1.84
C LEU A 82 -7.17 13.12 -2.35
N THR A 83 -7.05 12.16 -3.28
CA THR A 83 -8.18 11.38 -3.78
C THR A 83 -8.84 10.56 -2.68
N ALA A 84 -8.06 9.93 -1.79
CA ALA A 84 -8.61 9.18 -0.66
C ALA A 84 -9.34 10.11 0.33
N LEU A 85 -8.78 11.29 0.62
CA LEU A 85 -9.38 12.26 1.53
C LEU A 85 -10.67 12.85 0.97
N VAL A 86 -10.67 13.22 -0.32
CA VAL A 86 -11.86 13.71 -1.02
C VAL A 86 -12.92 12.61 -1.12
N GLY A 87 -12.53 11.37 -1.44
CA GLY A 87 -13.44 10.22 -1.45
C GLY A 87 -14.06 9.96 -0.07
N PHE A 88 -13.26 10.01 0.99
CA PHE A 88 -13.74 9.86 2.37
C PHE A 88 -14.65 11.02 2.79
N LEU A 89 -14.34 12.26 2.42
CA LEU A 89 -15.21 13.42 2.63
C LEU A 89 -16.52 13.29 1.86
N ALA A 90 -16.49 12.73 0.65
CA ALA A 90 -17.70 12.45 -0.12
C ALA A 90 -18.57 11.40 0.59
N LEU A 91 -17.97 10.40 1.25
CA LEU A 91 -18.66 9.45 2.14
C LEU A 91 -19.17 10.09 3.44
N TRP A 92 -18.73 11.30 3.82
CA TRP A 92 -19.36 12.02 4.94
C TRP A 92 -20.72 12.60 4.54
N ILE A 93 -20.90 12.87 3.24
CA ILE A 93 -22.16 13.35 2.68
C ILE A 93 -23.14 12.17 2.46
N ASP A 94 -22.66 10.93 2.56
CA ASP A 94 -23.48 9.72 2.63
C ASP A 94 -24.21 9.68 3.99
N LYS A 95 -25.53 9.91 3.94
CA LYS A 95 -26.38 9.90 5.14
C LYS A 95 -26.95 8.53 5.46
N ASP A 96 -27.02 7.63 4.48
CA ASP A 96 -27.64 6.30 4.64
C ASP A 96 -26.60 5.20 4.96
N GLY A 97 -25.31 5.53 4.86
CA GLY A 97 -24.18 4.70 5.22
C GLY A 97 -23.94 3.55 4.25
N ASN A 98 -24.43 3.66 3.02
CA ASN A 98 -24.34 2.60 2.02
C ASN A 98 -23.00 2.56 1.27
N GLY A 99 -22.12 3.56 1.49
CA GLY A 99 -20.81 3.65 0.87
C GLY A 99 -20.79 4.42 -0.46
N VAL A 100 -21.88 5.10 -0.81
CA VAL A 100 -22.00 5.96 -1.99
C VAL A 100 -22.47 7.35 -1.54
N PRO A 101 -21.82 8.44 -1.99
CA PRO A 101 -22.29 9.79 -1.69
C PRO A 101 -23.72 10.05 -2.21
N ASP A 102 -24.63 10.53 -1.34
CA ASP A 102 -26.02 10.89 -1.67
C ASP A 102 -26.19 11.78 -2.92
N GLN A 103 -25.16 12.56 -3.28
CA GLN A 103 -25.18 13.45 -4.45
C GLN A 103 -25.10 12.69 -5.77
N LEU A 104 -24.43 11.54 -5.80
CA LEU A 104 -24.28 10.69 -6.99
C LEU A 104 -25.51 9.79 -7.20
N GLU A 105 -26.25 9.48 -6.15
CA GLU A 105 -27.48 8.68 -6.24
C GLU A 105 -28.69 9.46 -6.76
N LYS A 106 -28.66 10.79 -6.63
CA LYS A 106 -29.77 11.66 -7.07
C LYS A 106 -29.93 11.69 -8.59
N GLU A 107 -28.89 11.36 -9.35
CA GLU A 107 -28.95 11.33 -10.82
C GLU A 107 -29.72 10.12 -11.35
N ASP A 108 -29.80 9.01 -10.62
CA ASP A 108 -30.46 7.77 -11.06
C ASP A 108 -31.96 7.70 -10.71
N LYS A 109 -32.51 8.75 -10.10
CA LYS A 109 -33.94 8.83 -9.71
C LYS A 109 -34.81 9.66 -10.67
N ARG A 110 -34.43 9.80 -11.94
CA ARG A 110 -35.25 10.44 -12.99
C ARG A 110 -35.83 9.46 -13.99
#